data_AF-A0A1G6BZC9-F1
#
_entry.id   AF-A0A1G6BZC9-F1
#
_cell.length_a   1.000
_cell.length_b   1.000
_cell.length_c   1.000
_cell.angle_alpha   90.00
_cell.angle_beta   90.00
_cell.angle_gamma   90.00
#
_symmetry.space_group_name_H-M   'P 1'
#
loop_
_entity.id
_entity.type
_entity.pdbx_description
1 polymer ?
#
loop_
_entity_poly.entity_id
_entity_poly.type
_entity_poly.pdbx_seq_one_letter_code
_entity_poly.pdbx_strand_id
1 'polypeptide(L)'
;MNVLEYSIKVGKEFRKTDEGRKLLDIVNHVEEKYRGDFQYGVYKQYVESKVNRFYFSSYRVIYQTLLNVLNEDDNPEKDFLVNIANMVREDDLFTELVNASDEVSRLFDIVAHGCLVGEDISDKIPKNWKFRITNSISNVKLAVDRTLMKKSFSLYNNTNRGFLYKEKAKEYFDFREKNRVLPFSKESIAIMNNFTELSDEEKMLYEKMFLVREAINQGIFFGFYGRIHEISEKDFLHEIALEKSQLKEIALVSSDIRTMGDEAWLYKVYCGDEHLYYMAHSKQLKGNSVDNKATILGIVYPKDDRRLFEDTIVS
;
A
#
# COMPACT_ATOMS: atom_id res chain seq x y z
N MET A 1 16.36 -3.32 11.43
CA MET A 1 15.17 -3.41 10.58
C MET A 1 14.12 -2.46 11.07
N ASN A 2 13.56 -1.71 10.12
CA ASN A 2 12.43 -0.80 10.33
C ASN A 2 11.08 -1.55 10.21
N VAL A 3 9.97 -0.86 10.45
CA VAL A 3 8.60 -1.41 10.36
C VAL A 3 8.34 -2.04 9.01
N LEU A 4 8.72 -1.38 7.92
CA LEU A 4 8.52 -1.86 6.55
C LEU A 4 9.22 -3.20 6.30
N GLU A 5 10.49 -3.32 6.68
CA GLU A 5 11.27 -4.55 6.50
C GLU A 5 10.72 -5.72 7.31
N TYR A 6 10.25 -5.48 8.55
CA TYR A 6 9.57 -6.51 9.33
C TYR A 6 8.23 -6.89 8.71
N SER A 7 7.50 -5.91 8.14
CA SER A 7 6.22 -6.15 7.47
C SER A 7 6.37 -6.98 6.20
N ILE A 8 7.48 -6.80 5.45
CA ILE A 8 7.86 -7.68 4.33
C ILE A 8 8.00 -9.14 4.79
N LYS A 9 8.60 -9.38 5.96
CA LYS A 9 8.70 -10.74 6.52
C LYS A 9 7.32 -11.31 6.87
N VAL A 10 6.42 -10.49 7.42
CA VAL A 10 5.02 -10.92 7.65
C VAL A 10 4.35 -11.32 6.34
N GLY A 11 4.50 -10.53 5.27
CA GLY A 11 3.99 -10.88 3.93
C GLY A 11 4.50 -12.23 3.42
N LYS A 12 5.81 -12.48 3.56
CA LYS A 12 6.43 -13.77 3.18
C LYS A 12 5.92 -14.95 3.98
N GLU A 13 5.59 -14.77 5.26
CA GLU A 13 4.97 -15.82 6.08
C GLU A 13 3.48 -15.98 5.75
N PHE A 14 2.79 -14.88 5.47
CA PHE A 14 1.38 -14.89 5.07
C PHE A 14 1.17 -15.66 3.74
N ARG A 15 2.11 -15.53 2.80
CA ARG A 15 2.16 -16.34 1.57
C ARG A 15 2.15 -17.85 1.81
N LYS A 16 2.68 -18.31 2.95
CA LYS A 16 2.86 -19.73 3.25
C LYS A 16 1.66 -20.35 3.97
N THR A 17 0.66 -19.57 4.35
CA THR A 17 -0.58 -20.06 4.98
C THR A 17 -1.47 -20.76 3.95
N ASP A 18 -2.46 -21.50 4.42
CA ASP A 18 -3.37 -22.24 3.53
C ASP A 18 -4.19 -21.27 2.67
N GLU A 19 -4.64 -20.16 3.24
CA GLU A 19 -5.37 -19.09 2.56
C GLU A 19 -4.49 -18.38 1.53
N GLY A 20 -3.23 -18.09 1.89
CA GLY A 20 -2.27 -17.46 0.99
C GLY A 20 -1.92 -18.36 -0.21
N ARG A 21 -1.71 -19.66 0.03
CA ARG A 21 -1.47 -20.64 -1.04
C ARG A 21 -2.67 -20.79 -1.96
N LYS A 22 -3.88 -20.93 -1.38
CA LYS A 22 -5.13 -21.01 -2.14
C LYS A 22 -5.30 -19.81 -3.08
N LEU A 23 -5.06 -18.59 -2.59
CA LEU A 23 -5.12 -17.40 -3.45
C LEU A 23 -4.10 -17.48 -4.59
N LEU A 24 -2.85 -17.84 -4.30
CA LEU A 24 -1.82 -17.94 -5.34
C LEU A 24 -2.13 -19.04 -6.36
N ASP A 25 -2.64 -20.18 -5.93
CA ASP A 25 -3.01 -21.28 -6.82
C ASP A 25 -4.10 -20.85 -7.81
N ILE A 26 -5.12 -20.11 -7.32
CA ILE A 26 -6.17 -19.56 -8.18
C ILE A 26 -5.61 -18.48 -9.12
N VAL A 27 -4.78 -17.55 -8.61
CA VAL A 27 -4.13 -16.52 -9.44
C VAL A 27 -3.32 -17.17 -10.57
N ASN A 28 -2.50 -18.17 -10.25
CA ASN A 28 -1.70 -18.89 -11.24
C ASN A 28 -2.58 -19.62 -12.25
N HIS A 29 -3.67 -20.23 -11.81
CA HIS A 29 -4.60 -20.94 -12.70
C HIS A 29 -5.27 -19.98 -13.69
N VAL A 30 -5.70 -18.80 -13.23
CA VAL A 30 -6.24 -17.75 -14.10
C VAL A 30 -5.17 -17.23 -15.06
N GLU A 31 -3.95 -16.94 -14.58
CA GLU A 31 -2.84 -16.48 -15.43
C GLU A 31 -2.43 -17.51 -16.49
N GLU A 32 -2.51 -18.80 -16.17
CA GLU A 32 -2.24 -19.89 -17.12
C GLU A 32 -3.35 -20.04 -18.16
N LYS A 33 -4.62 -20.04 -17.73
CA LYS A 33 -5.77 -20.19 -18.62
C LYS A 33 -5.88 -19.05 -19.64
N TYR A 34 -5.61 -17.82 -19.20
CA TYR A 34 -5.74 -16.61 -20.02
C TYR A 34 -4.40 -16.05 -20.53
N ARG A 35 -3.37 -16.90 -20.60
CA ARG A 35 -2.06 -16.50 -21.08
C ARG A 35 -2.12 -15.98 -22.51
N GLY A 36 -1.72 -14.73 -22.71
CA GLY A 36 -1.72 -14.08 -24.03
C GLY A 36 -3.09 -13.57 -24.48
N ASP A 37 -4.13 -13.71 -23.65
CA ASP A 37 -5.43 -13.11 -23.89
C ASP A 37 -5.37 -11.58 -23.67
N PHE A 38 -5.83 -10.83 -24.66
CA PHE A 38 -5.77 -9.37 -24.65
C PHE A 38 -6.68 -8.77 -23.57
N GLN A 39 -7.92 -9.26 -23.47
CA GLN A 39 -8.92 -8.82 -22.51
C GLN A 39 -8.44 -9.07 -21.07
N TYR A 40 -7.82 -10.22 -20.83
CA TYR A 40 -7.18 -10.53 -19.56
C TYR A 40 -6.00 -9.62 -19.26
N GLY A 41 -5.16 -9.32 -20.26
CA GLY A 41 -4.08 -8.33 -20.12
C GLY A 41 -4.59 -6.97 -19.64
N VAL A 42 -5.71 -6.50 -20.21
CA VAL A 42 -6.35 -5.24 -19.81
C VAL A 42 -6.99 -5.36 -18.42
N TYR A 43 -7.69 -6.47 -18.12
CA TYR A 43 -8.22 -6.74 -16.78
C TYR A 43 -7.12 -6.66 -15.71
N LYS A 44 -5.98 -7.29 -15.96
CA LYS A 44 -4.83 -7.28 -15.06
C LYS A 44 -4.32 -5.86 -14.84
N GLN A 45 -4.19 -5.05 -15.89
CA GLN A 45 -3.80 -3.64 -15.76
C GLN A 45 -4.80 -2.83 -14.90
N TYR A 46 -6.11 -3.07 -15.05
CA TYR A 46 -7.10 -2.43 -14.18
C TYR A 46 -6.92 -2.85 -12.72
N VAL A 47 -6.69 -4.13 -12.43
CA VAL A 47 -6.42 -4.61 -11.06
C VAL A 47 -5.16 -3.94 -10.50
N GLU A 48 -4.05 -3.96 -11.24
CA GLU A 48 -2.78 -3.36 -10.84
C GLU A 48 -2.88 -1.85 -10.58
N SER A 49 -3.75 -1.14 -11.32
CA SER A 49 -4.02 0.29 -11.10
C SER A 49 -4.66 0.61 -9.74
N LYS A 50 -5.25 -0.40 -9.07
CA LYS A 50 -5.90 -0.27 -7.76
C LYS A 50 -5.07 -0.80 -6.60
N VAL A 51 -4.01 -1.56 -6.88
CA VAL A 51 -3.19 -2.27 -5.88
C VAL A 51 -2.61 -1.35 -4.81
N ASN A 52 -2.12 -0.16 -5.19
CA ASN A 52 -1.51 0.78 -4.24
C ASN A 52 -2.47 1.33 -3.18
N ARG A 53 -3.79 1.24 -3.39
CA ARG A 53 -4.81 1.70 -2.42
C ARG A 53 -5.62 0.54 -1.84
N PHE A 54 -5.90 -0.47 -2.64
CA PHE A 54 -6.84 -1.55 -2.30
C PHE A 54 -6.17 -2.89 -2.01
N TYR A 55 -4.89 -3.07 -2.34
CA TYR A 55 -4.13 -4.28 -2.03
C TYR A 55 -4.88 -5.53 -2.51
N PHE A 56 -5.13 -6.51 -1.64
CA PHE A 56 -5.88 -7.72 -1.96
C PHE A 56 -7.34 -7.44 -2.39
N SER A 57 -7.95 -6.35 -1.93
CA SER A 57 -9.31 -5.99 -2.36
C SER A 57 -9.39 -5.47 -3.80
N SER A 58 -8.26 -5.26 -4.49
CA SER A 58 -8.23 -4.74 -5.86
C SER A 58 -9.01 -5.61 -6.85
N TYR A 59 -8.93 -6.94 -6.70
CA TYR A 59 -9.70 -7.88 -7.52
C TYR A 59 -11.21 -7.65 -7.39
N ARG A 60 -11.72 -7.50 -6.15
CA ARG A 60 -13.14 -7.24 -5.89
C ARG A 60 -13.60 -5.91 -6.48
N VAL A 61 -12.81 -4.86 -6.30
CA VAL A 61 -13.12 -3.51 -6.82
C VAL A 61 -13.30 -3.55 -8.33
N ILE A 62 -12.37 -4.18 -9.04
CA ILE A 62 -12.44 -4.29 -10.50
C ILE A 62 -13.56 -5.23 -10.94
N TYR A 63 -13.73 -6.37 -10.28
CA TYR A 63 -14.83 -7.30 -10.55
C TYR A 63 -16.20 -6.61 -10.47
N GLN A 64 -16.48 -5.89 -9.38
CA GLN A 64 -17.73 -5.16 -9.21
C GLN A 64 -17.89 -4.04 -10.25
N THR A 65 -16.81 -3.32 -10.55
CA THR A 65 -16.83 -2.26 -11.57
C THR A 65 -17.23 -2.82 -12.93
N LEU A 66 -16.64 -3.95 -13.35
CA LEU A 66 -16.94 -4.60 -14.62
C LEU A 66 -18.36 -5.15 -14.68
N LEU A 67 -18.86 -5.75 -13.59
CA LEU A 67 -20.26 -6.20 -13.55
C LEU A 67 -21.26 -5.03 -13.65
N ASN A 68 -20.93 -3.87 -13.08
CA ASN A 68 -21.78 -2.68 -13.19
C ASN A 68 -21.83 -2.13 -14.63
N VAL A 69 -20.74 -2.20 -15.38
CA VAL A 69 -20.70 -1.80 -16.81
C VAL A 69 -21.75 -2.54 -17.64
N LEU A 70 -22.04 -3.80 -17.31
CA LEU A 70 -23.06 -4.60 -18.03
C LEU A 70 -24.49 -4.08 -17.82
N ASN A 71 -24.73 -3.30 -16.76
CA ASN A 71 -26.05 -2.80 -16.36
C ASN A 71 -26.25 -1.30 -16.68
N GLU A 72 -25.21 -0.57 -17.08
CA GLU A 72 -25.27 0.87 -17.36
C GLU A 72 -25.35 1.13 -18.87
N ASP A 73 -26.35 1.90 -19.32
CA ASP A 73 -26.56 2.18 -20.75
C ASP A 73 -25.70 3.32 -21.32
N ASP A 74 -25.19 4.23 -20.47
CA ASP A 74 -24.53 5.47 -20.89
C ASP A 74 -23.00 5.49 -20.69
N ASN A 75 -22.32 4.34 -20.62
CA ASN A 75 -20.86 4.32 -20.49
C ASN A 75 -20.17 4.49 -21.88
N PRO A 76 -19.40 5.58 -22.12
CA PRO A 76 -18.74 5.83 -23.41
C PRO A 76 -17.63 4.82 -23.75
N GLU A 77 -17.16 4.04 -22.78
CA GLU A 77 -16.18 2.94 -22.96
C GLU A 77 -16.85 1.55 -22.96
N LYS A 78 -18.20 1.49 -22.93
CA LYS A 78 -18.99 0.25 -22.78
C LYS A 78 -18.58 -0.83 -23.77
N ASP A 79 -18.45 -0.52 -25.06
CA ASP A 79 -18.16 -1.52 -26.09
C ASP A 79 -16.80 -2.21 -25.87
N PHE A 80 -15.82 -1.50 -25.33
CA PHE A 80 -14.51 -2.06 -24.99
C PHE A 80 -14.56 -2.89 -23.70
N LEU A 81 -15.21 -2.35 -22.66
CA LEU A 81 -15.28 -2.95 -21.33
C LEU A 81 -16.22 -4.16 -21.25
N VAL A 82 -17.26 -4.22 -22.08
CA VAL A 82 -18.25 -5.32 -22.10
C VAL A 82 -17.59 -6.66 -22.37
N ASN A 83 -16.59 -6.73 -23.26
CA ASN A 83 -15.89 -7.98 -23.55
C ASN A 83 -15.13 -8.49 -22.32
N ILE A 84 -14.49 -7.59 -21.56
CA ILE A 84 -13.77 -7.92 -20.33
C ILE A 84 -14.78 -8.33 -19.25
N ALA A 85 -15.89 -7.62 -19.14
CA ALA A 85 -16.94 -7.91 -18.17
C ALA A 85 -17.63 -9.26 -18.42
N ASN A 86 -17.90 -9.62 -19.69
CA ASN A 86 -18.44 -10.93 -20.05
C ASN A 86 -17.45 -12.05 -19.71
N MET A 87 -16.16 -11.90 -20.04
CA MET A 87 -15.12 -12.85 -19.66
C MET A 87 -15.10 -13.10 -18.14
N VAL A 88 -15.16 -12.03 -17.34
CA VAL A 88 -15.17 -12.10 -15.87
C VAL A 88 -16.46 -12.71 -15.31
N ARG A 89 -17.60 -12.49 -15.98
CA ARG A 89 -18.91 -13.02 -15.56
C ARG A 89 -19.10 -14.49 -15.90
N GLU A 90 -18.59 -14.93 -17.05
CA GLU A 90 -18.88 -16.26 -17.62
C GLU A 90 -17.97 -17.36 -17.10
N ASP A 91 -16.80 -17.01 -16.56
CA ASP A 91 -15.86 -17.97 -15.97
C ASP A 91 -15.84 -17.88 -14.45
N ASP A 92 -16.31 -18.95 -13.80
CA ASP A 92 -16.39 -19.06 -12.33
C ASP A 92 -15.03 -18.88 -11.63
N LEU A 93 -13.91 -19.07 -12.34
CA LEU A 93 -12.57 -18.82 -11.81
C LEU A 93 -12.38 -17.37 -11.32
N PHE A 94 -13.01 -16.37 -11.95
CA PHE A 94 -12.93 -14.99 -11.47
C PHE A 94 -13.72 -14.79 -10.18
N THR A 95 -14.86 -15.47 -10.03
CA THR A 95 -15.64 -15.47 -8.79
C THR A 95 -14.85 -16.16 -7.67
N GLU A 96 -14.20 -17.30 -7.96
CA GLU A 96 -13.31 -17.98 -7.03
C GLU A 96 -12.11 -17.10 -6.61
N LEU A 97 -11.50 -16.42 -7.57
CA LEU A 97 -10.40 -15.48 -7.33
C LEU A 97 -10.81 -14.34 -6.39
N VAL A 98 -11.95 -13.71 -6.64
CA VAL A 98 -12.46 -12.63 -5.77
C VAL A 98 -12.74 -13.15 -4.37
N ASN A 99 -13.40 -14.31 -4.24
CA ASN A 99 -13.71 -14.90 -2.93
C ASN A 99 -12.43 -15.23 -2.13
N ALA A 100 -11.42 -15.81 -2.77
CA ALA A 100 -10.14 -16.10 -2.13
C ALA A 100 -9.40 -14.81 -1.76
N SER A 101 -9.42 -13.80 -2.65
CA SER A 101 -8.78 -12.52 -2.37
C SER A 101 -9.45 -11.76 -1.23
N ASP A 102 -10.77 -11.90 -1.08
CA ASP A 102 -11.56 -11.30 -0.01
C ASP A 102 -11.31 -11.94 1.35
N GLU A 103 -11.13 -13.27 1.37
CA GLU A 103 -10.69 -14.01 2.54
C GLU A 103 -9.31 -13.53 3.00
N VAL A 104 -8.33 -13.47 2.08
CA VAL A 104 -6.98 -12.97 2.36
C VAL A 104 -7.00 -11.49 2.77
N SER A 105 -7.79 -10.65 2.12
CA SER A 105 -7.89 -9.22 2.44
C SER A 105 -8.40 -8.98 3.86
N ARG A 106 -9.40 -9.75 4.32
CA ARG A 106 -9.90 -9.61 5.70
C ARG A 106 -8.83 -9.97 6.73
N LEU A 107 -8.07 -11.04 6.47
CA LEU A 107 -7.00 -11.45 7.36
C LEU A 107 -5.82 -10.48 7.34
N PHE A 108 -5.49 -9.94 6.17
CA PHE A 108 -4.53 -8.85 5.99
C PHE A 108 -4.92 -7.64 6.85
N ASP A 109 -6.18 -7.20 6.80
CA ASP A 109 -6.65 -6.06 7.58
C ASP A 109 -6.53 -6.31 9.10
N ILE A 110 -6.89 -7.50 9.57
CA ILE A 110 -6.73 -7.92 10.97
C ILE A 110 -5.25 -7.86 11.40
N VAL A 111 -4.35 -8.41 10.56
CA VAL A 111 -2.92 -8.44 10.85
C VAL A 111 -2.33 -7.03 10.82
N ALA A 112 -2.61 -6.24 9.81
CA ALA A 112 -2.11 -4.87 9.67
C ALA A 112 -2.58 -3.98 10.83
N HIS A 113 -3.86 -4.07 11.20
CA HIS A 113 -4.40 -3.37 12.36
C HIS A 113 -3.70 -3.81 13.65
N GLY A 114 -3.62 -5.12 13.89
CA GLY A 114 -2.96 -5.68 15.08
C GLY A 114 -1.48 -5.26 15.19
N CYS A 115 -0.76 -5.19 14.07
CA CYS A 115 0.61 -4.66 14.01
C CYS A 115 0.68 -3.19 14.42
N LEU A 116 -0.23 -2.36 13.90
CA LEU A 116 -0.23 -0.91 14.14
C LEU A 116 -0.61 -0.56 15.58
N VAL A 117 -1.69 -1.14 16.12
CA VAL A 117 -2.20 -0.77 17.45
C VAL A 117 -1.62 -1.65 18.57
N GLY A 118 -1.00 -2.78 18.23
CA GLY A 118 -0.45 -3.74 19.20
C GLY A 118 -1.48 -4.68 19.82
N GLU A 119 -2.69 -4.78 19.26
CA GLU A 119 -3.76 -5.66 19.74
C GLU A 119 -3.36 -7.14 19.65
N ASP A 120 -3.75 -7.95 20.62
CA ASP A 120 -3.66 -9.41 20.47
C ASP A 120 -4.73 -9.90 19.48
N ILE A 121 -4.28 -10.52 18.40
CA ILE A 121 -5.14 -11.00 17.31
C ILE A 121 -5.22 -12.53 17.28
N SER A 122 -4.70 -13.23 18.30
CA SER A 122 -4.61 -14.70 18.31
C SER A 122 -5.93 -15.42 18.08
N ASP A 123 -7.03 -14.79 18.46
CA ASP A 123 -8.39 -15.32 18.35
C ASP A 123 -9.14 -14.80 17.11
N LYS A 124 -8.54 -13.84 16.38
CA LYS A 124 -9.05 -13.29 15.12
C LYS A 124 -8.40 -13.92 13.88
N ILE A 125 -7.31 -14.67 14.06
CA ILE A 125 -6.59 -15.36 12.98
C ILE A 125 -6.81 -16.89 13.03
N PRO A 126 -6.68 -17.60 11.88
CA PRO A 126 -6.75 -19.05 11.83
C PRO A 126 -5.79 -19.74 12.82
N LYS A 127 -6.27 -20.77 13.52
CA LYS A 127 -5.52 -21.43 14.61
C LYS A 127 -4.20 -22.09 14.15
N ASN A 128 -4.17 -22.59 12.92
CA ASN A 128 -3.00 -23.19 12.26
C ASN A 128 -1.85 -22.19 12.03
N TRP A 129 -2.09 -20.87 12.13
CA TRP A 129 -1.06 -19.85 11.93
C TRP A 129 -0.17 -19.62 13.16
N LYS A 130 -0.64 -20.00 14.35
CA LYS A 130 -0.20 -19.46 15.66
C LYS A 130 1.30 -19.49 15.94
N PHE A 131 2.11 -20.33 15.27
CA PHE A 131 3.56 -20.34 15.44
C PHE A 131 4.36 -19.61 14.35
N ARG A 132 3.87 -19.54 13.11
CA ARG A 132 4.68 -19.09 11.96
C ARG A 132 4.62 -17.58 11.75
N ILE A 133 3.43 -17.00 11.84
CA ILE A 133 3.22 -15.57 11.56
C ILE A 133 3.29 -14.70 12.82
N THR A 134 2.95 -15.26 13.99
CA THR A 134 2.83 -14.52 15.26
C THR A 134 4.15 -13.87 15.69
N ASN A 135 5.28 -14.57 15.54
CA ASN A 135 6.60 -14.00 15.83
C ASN A 135 6.94 -12.84 14.89
N SER A 136 6.62 -12.97 13.60
CA SER A 136 6.81 -11.90 12.62
C SER A 136 5.94 -10.68 12.94
N ILE A 137 4.69 -10.90 13.34
CA ILE A 137 3.77 -9.84 13.78
C ILE A 137 4.30 -9.14 15.04
N SER A 138 4.78 -9.89 16.04
CA SER A 138 5.38 -9.32 17.25
C SER A 138 6.59 -8.44 16.94
N ASN A 139 7.41 -8.81 15.96
CA ASN A 139 8.53 -7.97 15.53
C ASN A 139 8.07 -6.64 14.89
N VAL A 140 6.99 -6.66 14.10
CA VAL A 140 6.38 -5.43 13.57
C VAL A 140 5.85 -4.57 14.71
N LYS A 141 5.11 -5.15 15.67
CA LYS A 141 4.60 -4.43 16.86
C LYS A 141 5.73 -3.74 17.64
N LEU A 142 6.83 -4.44 17.90
CA LEU A 142 8.00 -3.88 18.55
C LEU A 142 8.69 -2.79 17.71
N ALA A 143 8.65 -2.88 16.37
CA ALA A 143 9.13 -1.81 15.49
C ALA A 143 8.22 -0.57 15.58
N VAL A 144 6.90 -0.77 15.53
CA VAL A 144 5.92 0.31 15.68
C VAL A 144 6.07 0.99 17.03
N ASP A 145 6.23 0.26 18.14
CA ASP A 145 6.44 0.86 19.47
C ASP A 145 7.73 1.70 19.52
N ARG A 146 8.80 1.27 18.82
CA ARG A 146 10.06 2.02 18.70
C ARG A 146 9.93 3.33 17.93
N THR A 147 8.91 3.50 17.08
CA THR A 147 8.62 4.78 16.42
C THR A 147 8.18 5.89 17.41
N LEU A 148 7.77 5.49 18.63
CA LEU A 148 7.14 6.33 19.66
C LEU A 148 5.72 6.81 19.33
N MET A 149 5.07 6.30 18.28
CA MET A 149 3.70 6.68 17.89
C MET A 149 2.72 6.72 19.08
N LYS A 150 2.52 5.60 19.80
CA LYS A 150 1.59 5.54 20.94
C LYS A 150 1.92 6.55 22.04
N LYS A 151 3.21 6.72 22.34
CA LYS A 151 3.69 7.67 23.34
C LYS A 151 3.35 9.10 22.91
N SER A 152 3.63 9.47 21.67
CA SER A 152 3.37 10.82 21.15
C SER A 152 1.88 11.13 21.08
N PHE A 153 1.03 10.20 20.63
CA PHE A 153 -0.43 10.37 20.66
C PHE A 153 -0.96 10.52 22.10
N SER A 154 -0.44 9.73 23.06
CA SER A 154 -0.83 9.83 24.47
C SER A 154 -0.42 11.16 25.10
N LEU A 155 0.83 11.60 24.87
CA LEU A 155 1.33 12.88 25.36
C LEU A 155 0.54 14.04 24.76
N TYR A 156 0.29 14.01 23.45
CA TYR A 156 -0.50 15.03 22.78
C TYR A 156 -1.93 15.12 23.33
N ASN A 157 -2.59 13.97 23.53
CA ASN A 157 -3.94 13.94 24.11
C ASN A 157 -3.99 14.42 25.58
N ASN A 158 -2.90 14.24 26.35
CA ASN A 158 -2.83 14.74 27.72
C ASN A 158 -2.71 16.28 27.76
N THR A 159 -1.89 16.85 26.86
CA THR A 159 -1.73 18.31 26.72
C THR A 159 -2.97 18.95 26.11
N ASN A 160 -3.55 18.32 25.09
CA ASN A 160 -4.71 18.77 24.35
C ASN A 160 -5.90 17.85 24.64
N ARG A 161 -6.44 17.95 25.87
CA ARG A 161 -7.53 17.08 26.36
C ARG A 161 -8.64 16.95 25.35
N GLY A 162 -8.96 15.71 24.99
CA GLY A 162 -10.06 15.40 24.08
C GLY A 162 -9.68 15.41 22.60
N PHE A 163 -8.41 15.59 22.23
CA PHE A 163 -7.90 15.54 20.85
C PHE A 163 -8.49 14.36 20.05
N LEU A 164 -8.42 13.14 20.59
CA LEU A 164 -8.91 11.93 19.92
C LEU A 164 -10.44 11.87 19.76
N TYR A 165 -11.17 12.73 20.48
CA TYR A 165 -12.63 12.75 20.53
C TYR A 165 -13.23 14.01 19.90
N LYS A 166 -12.40 14.91 19.33
CA LYS A 166 -12.90 16.06 18.57
C LYS A 166 -13.63 15.56 17.34
N GLU A 167 -14.83 16.07 17.09
CA GLU A 167 -15.62 15.75 15.90
C GLU A 167 -14.83 15.97 14.61
N LYS A 168 -14.10 17.09 14.52
CA LYS A 168 -13.20 17.40 13.39
C LYS A 168 -12.03 16.44 13.21
N ALA A 169 -11.46 15.92 14.29
CA ALA A 169 -10.41 14.92 14.22
C ALA A 169 -10.94 13.58 13.68
N LYS A 170 -12.16 13.23 14.10
CA LYS A 170 -12.88 12.07 13.56
C LYS A 170 -13.24 12.27 12.08
N GLU A 171 -13.79 13.42 11.69
CA GLU A 171 -14.07 13.75 10.29
C GLU A 171 -12.81 13.63 9.42
N TYR A 172 -11.68 14.16 9.89
CA TYR A 172 -10.39 14.04 9.19
C TYR A 172 -9.96 12.59 9.03
N PHE A 173 -10.01 11.79 10.10
CA PHE A 173 -9.66 10.37 10.07
C PHE A 173 -10.59 9.57 9.16
N ASP A 174 -11.91 9.74 9.29
CA ASP A 174 -12.92 9.04 8.49
C ASP A 174 -12.79 9.42 7.01
N PHE A 175 -12.52 10.69 6.69
CA PHE A 175 -12.26 11.13 5.33
C PHE A 175 -11.01 10.46 4.75
N ARG A 176 -9.92 10.42 5.52
CA ARG A 176 -8.67 9.76 5.12
C ARG A 176 -8.85 8.27 4.85
N GLU A 177 -9.55 7.58 5.74
CA GLU A 177 -9.87 6.15 5.60
C GLU A 177 -10.71 5.89 4.35
N LYS A 178 -11.79 6.67 4.18
CA LYS A 178 -12.72 6.51 3.06
C LYS A 178 -12.03 6.69 1.71
N ASN A 179 -11.16 7.70 1.60
CA ASN A 179 -10.48 8.04 0.35
C ASN A 179 -9.15 7.28 0.15
N ARG A 180 -8.68 6.54 1.16
CA ARG A 180 -7.42 5.78 1.16
C ARG A 180 -6.25 6.63 0.67
N VAL A 181 -6.15 7.84 1.21
CA VAL A 181 -5.17 8.83 0.77
C VAL A 181 -3.80 8.42 1.28
N LEU A 182 -2.83 8.40 0.35
CA LEU A 182 -1.46 8.04 0.66
C LEU A 182 -0.77 9.15 1.49
N PRO A 183 0.01 8.78 2.51
CA PRO A 183 0.66 9.74 3.41
C PRO A 183 1.62 10.66 2.67
N PHE A 184 1.80 11.91 3.10
CA PHE A 184 2.63 12.97 2.48
C PHE A 184 2.59 13.10 0.95
N SER A 185 1.52 12.65 0.30
CA SER A 185 1.24 12.88 -1.11
C SER A 185 0.73 14.30 -1.33
N LYS A 186 0.75 14.81 -2.57
CA LYS A 186 0.13 16.11 -2.88
C LYS A 186 -1.35 16.16 -2.46
N GLU A 187 -2.07 15.04 -2.61
CA GLU A 187 -3.45 14.89 -2.17
C GLU A 187 -3.55 15.03 -0.64
N SER A 188 -2.66 14.38 0.12
CA SER A 188 -2.68 14.50 1.58
C SER A 188 -2.38 15.91 2.07
N ILE A 189 -1.38 16.57 1.50
CA ILE A 189 -1.01 17.94 1.87
C ILE A 189 -2.17 18.91 1.56
N ALA A 190 -2.84 18.75 0.42
CA ALA A 190 -4.02 19.55 0.10
C ALA A 190 -5.14 19.35 1.13
N ILE A 191 -5.38 18.11 1.55
CA ILE A 191 -6.37 17.79 2.60
C ILE A 191 -5.96 18.41 3.93
N MET A 192 -4.70 18.27 4.35
CA MET A 192 -4.20 18.89 5.58
C MET A 192 -4.45 20.40 5.61
N ASN A 193 -4.23 21.09 4.49
CA ASN A 193 -4.45 22.53 4.38
C ASN A 193 -5.93 22.92 4.48
N ASN A 194 -6.84 22.05 4.02
CA ASN A 194 -8.28 22.31 4.06
C ASN A 194 -8.91 22.14 5.45
N PHE A 195 -8.30 21.32 6.33
CA PHE A 195 -8.77 21.12 7.70
C PHE A 195 -8.14 22.15 8.65
N THR A 196 -8.55 23.42 8.55
CA THR A 196 -7.93 24.54 9.28
C THR A 196 -8.19 24.50 10.79
N GLU A 197 -9.18 23.72 11.24
CA GLU A 197 -9.55 23.57 12.65
C GLU A 197 -8.64 22.59 13.42
N LEU A 198 -7.79 21.86 12.72
CA LEU A 198 -6.73 21.03 13.31
C LEU A 198 -5.40 21.79 13.28
N SER A 199 -4.63 21.67 14.35
CA SER A 199 -3.27 22.25 14.36
C SER A 199 -2.34 21.48 13.40
N ASP A 200 -1.26 22.14 12.96
CA ASP A 200 -0.27 21.48 12.10
C ASP A 200 0.42 20.30 12.80
N GLU A 201 0.58 20.38 14.12
CA GLU A 201 1.10 19.28 14.94
C GLU A 201 0.14 18.07 14.92
N GLU A 202 -1.17 18.29 15.07
CA GLU A 202 -2.20 17.23 14.98
C GLU A 202 -2.17 16.54 13.62
N LYS A 203 -2.16 17.33 12.54
CA LYS A 203 -2.12 16.79 11.17
C LYS A 203 -0.84 16.01 10.92
N MET A 204 0.29 16.50 11.42
CA MET A 204 1.59 15.83 11.28
C MET A 204 1.62 14.49 12.05
N LEU A 205 1.04 14.43 13.25
CA LEU A 205 0.91 13.16 14.00
C LEU A 205 0.08 12.14 13.20
N TYR A 206 -1.03 12.56 12.60
CA TYR A 206 -1.84 11.69 11.76
C TYR A 206 -1.10 11.24 10.48
N GLU A 207 -0.42 12.15 9.76
CA GLU A 207 0.33 11.76 8.55
C GLU A 207 1.44 10.75 8.86
N LYS A 208 2.16 10.91 9.98
CA LYS A 208 3.17 9.94 10.43
C LYS A 208 2.53 8.59 10.78
N MET A 209 1.35 8.58 11.40
CA MET A 209 0.60 7.34 11.66
C MET A 209 0.18 6.67 10.35
N PHE A 210 -0.33 7.42 9.37
CA PHE A 210 -0.66 6.90 8.05
C PHE A 210 0.57 6.38 7.32
N LEU A 211 1.75 7.00 7.49
CA LEU A 211 3.02 6.50 6.97
C LEU A 211 3.40 5.15 7.56
N VAL A 212 3.31 4.98 8.88
CA VAL A 212 3.59 3.69 9.54
C VAL A 212 2.60 2.63 9.08
N ARG A 213 1.30 2.97 8.98
CA ARG A 213 0.28 2.05 8.46
C ARG A 213 0.56 1.64 7.03
N GLU A 214 0.92 2.60 6.17
CA GLU A 214 1.22 2.32 4.77
C GLU A 214 2.46 1.44 4.62
N ALA A 215 3.49 1.66 5.45
CA ALA A 215 4.65 0.78 5.52
C ALA A 215 4.29 -0.66 5.92
N ILE A 216 3.35 -0.83 6.86
CA ILE A 216 2.83 -2.15 7.21
C ILE A 216 2.09 -2.78 6.03
N ASN A 217 1.17 -2.03 5.43
CA ASN A 217 0.32 -2.50 4.35
C ASN A 217 1.13 -2.89 3.10
N GLN A 218 1.94 -1.98 2.57
CA GLN A 218 2.80 -2.25 1.43
C GLN A 218 3.80 -3.35 1.73
N GLY A 219 4.41 -3.34 2.93
CA GLY A 219 5.35 -4.37 3.33
C GLY A 219 4.73 -5.76 3.29
N ILE A 220 3.56 -5.95 3.90
CA ILE A 220 2.87 -7.24 3.89
C ILE A 220 2.44 -7.62 2.47
N PHE A 221 1.81 -6.71 1.72
CA PHE A 221 1.28 -7.01 0.39
C PHE A 221 2.39 -7.35 -0.62
N PHE A 222 3.41 -6.50 -0.77
CA PHE A 222 4.50 -6.76 -1.72
C PHE A 222 5.44 -7.87 -1.23
N GLY A 223 5.54 -8.07 0.09
CA GLY A 223 6.20 -9.24 0.67
C GLY A 223 5.48 -10.55 0.36
N PHE A 224 4.14 -10.56 0.34
CA PHE A 224 3.31 -11.71 -0.02
C PHE A 224 3.54 -12.14 -1.47
N TYR A 225 3.40 -11.21 -2.41
CA TYR A 225 3.57 -11.51 -3.84
C TYR A 225 5.04 -11.66 -4.24
N GLY A 226 5.99 -11.24 -3.39
CA GLY A 226 7.42 -11.17 -3.74
C GLY A 226 7.71 -10.12 -4.82
N ARG A 227 6.88 -9.07 -4.90
CA ARG A 227 6.92 -8.01 -5.92
C ARG A 227 7.58 -6.74 -5.38
N ILE A 228 8.76 -6.90 -4.80
CA ILE A 228 9.61 -5.76 -4.40
C ILE A 228 10.61 -5.56 -5.53
N HIS A 229 10.53 -4.42 -6.21
CA HIS A 229 11.40 -4.17 -7.35
C HIS A 229 12.74 -3.60 -6.88
N GLU A 230 13.82 -4.27 -7.27
CA GLU A 230 15.17 -3.89 -6.90
C GLU A 230 15.78 -3.06 -8.01
N ILE A 231 16.22 -1.84 -7.67
CA ILE A 231 16.77 -0.87 -8.63
C ILE A 231 18.02 -0.20 -8.07
N SER A 232 18.92 0.19 -8.96
CA SER A 232 20.14 0.92 -8.62
C SER A 232 19.87 2.42 -8.68
N GLU A 233 20.54 3.21 -7.83
CA GLU A 233 20.51 4.67 -7.94
C GLU A 233 20.94 5.17 -9.33
N LYS A 234 21.80 4.41 -10.01
CA LYS A 234 22.29 4.71 -11.37
C LYS A 234 21.21 4.61 -12.44
N ASP A 235 20.08 3.97 -12.13
CA ASP A 235 18.95 3.86 -13.05
C ASP A 235 18.16 5.18 -13.12
N PHE A 236 18.48 6.16 -12.26
CA PHE A 236 17.85 7.47 -12.26
C PHE A 236 18.69 8.53 -12.96
N LEU A 237 18.00 9.48 -13.60
CA LEU A 237 18.62 10.58 -14.34
C LEU A 237 19.26 11.65 -13.45
N HIS A 238 18.95 11.67 -12.16
CA HIS A 238 19.42 12.69 -11.22
C HIS A 238 19.92 12.03 -9.94
N GLU A 239 21.02 12.54 -9.39
CA GLU A 239 21.44 12.21 -8.02
C GLU A 239 20.32 12.62 -7.08
N ILE A 240 19.59 11.63 -6.56
CA ILE A 240 18.58 11.88 -5.55
C ILE A 240 19.30 11.79 -4.21
N ALA A 241 19.31 12.89 -3.45
CA ALA A 241 19.76 12.90 -2.05
C ALA A 241 18.73 12.16 -1.16
N LEU A 242 18.55 10.86 -1.41
CA LEU A 242 17.53 9.99 -0.81
C LEU A 242 17.71 9.87 0.71
N GLU A 243 18.94 9.98 1.21
CA GLU A 243 19.26 9.86 2.64
C GLU A 243 18.83 11.06 3.49
N LYS A 244 18.60 12.23 2.88
CA LYS A 244 18.23 13.47 3.59
C LYS A 244 16.78 13.90 3.34
N SER A 245 15.97 13.06 2.70
CA SER A 245 14.60 13.46 2.37
C SER A 245 13.77 13.60 3.64
N GLN A 246 13.28 14.82 3.88
CA GLN A 246 12.13 15.06 4.75
C GLN A 246 10.97 14.12 4.35
N LEU A 247 10.06 13.81 5.27
CA LEU A 247 8.82 13.08 4.97
C LEU A 247 7.95 13.89 3.99
N LYS A 248 8.24 13.74 2.70
CA LYS A 248 7.54 14.40 1.59
C LYS A 248 7.67 13.55 0.33
N GLU A 249 6.71 13.72 -0.56
CA GLU A 249 6.74 13.09 -1.88
C GLU A 249 7.93 13.61 -2.70
N ILE A 250 8.69 12.67 -3.29
CA ILE A 250 9.79 12.94 -4.20
C ILE A 250 9.55 12.26 -5.55
N ALA A 251 10.07 12.88 -6.61
CA ALA A 251 10.02 12.34 -7.96
C ALA A 251 11.32 11.59 -8.28
N LEU A 252 11.20 10.33 -8.70
CA LEU A 252 12.29 9.58 -9.30
C LEU A 252 12.06 9.52 -10.80
N VAL A 253 13.07 9.86 -11.60
CA VAL A 253 12.96 9.90 -13.07
C VAL A 253 13.98 8.96 -13.67
N SER A 254 13.53 8.02 -14.50
CA SER A 254 14.34 7.07 -15.26
C SER A 254 14.18 7.32 -16.76
N SER A 255 15.25 7.12 -17.52
CA SER A 255 15.22 7.05 -19.00
C SER A 255 14.87 5.66 -19.55
N ASP A 256 14.71 4.67 -18.68
CA ASP A 256 14.18 3.36 -19.05
C ASP A 256 12.83 3.15 -18.37
N ILE A 257 11.77 3.00 -19.16
CA ILE A 257 10.42 2.75 -18.64
C ILE A 257 10.37 1.39 -17.93
N ARG A 258 11.22 0.43 -18.34
CA ARG A 258 11.24 -0.93 -17.80
C ARG A 258 11.79 -1.00 -16.38
N THR A 259 12.67 -0.08 -15.97
CA THR A 259 13.13 0.03 -14.56
C THR A 259 12.02 0.50 -13.61
N MET A 260 10.89 0.94 -14.13
CA MET A 260 9.74 1.43 -13.36
C MET A 260 8.50 0.52 -13.52
N GLY A 261 8.75 -0.76 -13.84
CA GLY A 261 7.80 -1.76 -14.33
C GLY A 261 6.37 -1.69 -13.78
N ASP A 262 5.42 -2.07 -14.64
CA ASP A 262 3.98 -1.79 -14.49
C ASP A 262 3.38 -2.27 -13.15
N GLU A 263 3.85 -3.39 -12.59
CA GLU A 263 3.28 -4.03 -11.39
C GLU A 263 3.89 -3.58 -10.04
N ALA A 264 5.02 -2.85 -10.04
CA ALA A 264 5.76 -2.58 -8.80
C ALA A 264 5.37 -1.25 -8.14
N TRP A 265 4.90 -1.25 -6.89
CA TRP A 265 4.68 -0.02 -6.11
C TRP A 265 5.60 0.13 -4.90
N LEU A 266 6.37 -0.91 -4.56
CA LEU A 266 7.41 -0.85 -3.54
C LEU A 266 8.77 -1.16 -4.18
N TYR A 267 9.69 -0.22 -4.04
CA TYR A 267 11.04 -0.30 -4.60
C TYR A 267 12.06 -0.42 -3.49
N LYS A 268 13.06 -1.27 -3.69
CA LYS A 268 14.28 -1.31 -2.90
C LYS A 268 15.39 -0.71 -3.74
N VAL A 269 15.78 0.51 -3.39
CA VAL A 269 16.77 1.30 -4.14
C VAL A 269 18.13 1.09 -3.49
N TYR A 270 19.12 0.65 -4.27
CA TYR A 270 20.50 0.48 -3.82
C TYR A 270 21.33 1.74 -4.08
N CYS A 271 21.97 2.23 -3.04
CA CYS A 271 22.90 3.36 -3.03
C CYS A 271 24.25 2.85 -2.52
N GLY A 272 25.13 2.43 -3.44
CA GLY A 272 26.34 1.69 -3.10
C GLY A 272 26.02 0.37 -2.37
N ASP A 273 26.61 0.17 -1.19
CA ASP A 273 26.41 -1.02 -0.35
C ASP A 273 25.15 -0.93 0.54
N GLU A 274 24.45 0.20 0.50
CA GLU A 274 23.24 0.43 1.29
C GLU A 274 21.97 0.36 0.43
N HIS A 275 20.83 0.18 1.09
CA HIS A 275 19.54 0.30 0.43
C HIS A 275 18.55 1.09 1.26
N LEU A 276 17.58 1.65 0.56
CA LEU A 276 16.39 2.30 1.10
C LEU A 276 15.15 1.79 0.38
N TYR A 277 14.00 2.00 1.02
CA TYR A 277 12.72 1.66 0.42
C TYR A 277 12.02 2.90 -0.07
N TYR A 278 11.49 2.82 -1.29
CA TYR A 278 10.70 3.87 -1.91
C TYR A 278 9.29 3.34 -2.17
N MET A 279 8.31 3.96 -1.50
CA MET A 279 6.89 3.63 -1.58
C MET A 279 6.24 4.52 -2.63
N ALA A 280 5.95 3.96 -3.80
CA ALA A 280 5.38 4.69 -4.90
C ALA A 280 3.90 4.98 -4.67
N HIS A 281 3.50 6.21 -4.93
CA HIS A 281 2.11 6.67 -4.88
C HIS A 281 1.49 6.77 -6.27
N SER A 282 2.26 7.25 -7.24
CA SER A 282 1.80 7.40 -8.62
C SER A 282 2.95 7.18 -9.59
N LYS A 283 2.60 6.68 -10.77
CA LYS A 283 3.52 6.51 -11.89
C LYS A 283 3.03 7.36 -13.06
N GLN A 284 3.94 8.03 -13.72
CA GLN A 284 3.70 8.81 -14.93
C GLN A 284 4.67 8.34 -16.00
N LEU A 285 4.13 7.76 -17.07
CA LEU A 285 4.90 7.41 -18.25
C LEU A 285 4.78 8.57 -19.25
N LYS A 286 5.92 9.15 -19.62
CA LYS A 286 6.01 10.13 -20.71
C LYS A 286 6.88 9.54 -21.80
N GLY A 287 6.24 8.90 -22.77
CA GLY A 287 6.89 8.37 -23.97
C GLY A 287 6.64 9.28 -25.17
N ASN A 288 7.70 9.85 -25.74
CA ASN A 288 7.68 10.40 -27.10
C ASN A 288 8.64 9.55 -27.96
N SER A 289 8.52 9.61 -29.30
CA SER A 289 9.32 8.83 -30.26
C SER A 289 10.86 8.99 -30.14
N VAL A 290 11.33 9.89 -29.27
CA VAL A 290 12.75 10.27 -29.10
C VAL A 290 13.23 10.10 -27.65
N ASP A 291 12.35 10.11 -26.65
CA ASP A 291 12.71 10.10 -25.23
C ASP A 291 11.63 9.36 -24.43
N ASN A 292 11.95 8.16 -23.96
CA ASN A 292 11.09 7.37 -23.09
C ASN A 292 11.46 7.66 -21.64
N LYS A 293 10.70 8.53 -20.96
CA LYS A 293 10.93 8.84 -19.55
C LYS A 293 9.80 8.29 -18.70
N ALA A 294 10.17 7.65 -17.59
CA ALA A 294 9.24 7.29 -16.55
C ALA A 294 9.52 8.14 -15.31
N THR A 295 8.47 8.68 -14.72
CA THR A 295 8.51 9.40 -13.45
C THR A 295 7.65 8.64 -12.46
N ILE A 296 8.21 8.27 -11.31
CA ILE A 296 7.43 7.79 -10.17
C ILE A 296 7.44 8.86 -9.09
N LEU A 297 6.30 9.10 -8.47
CA LEU A 297 6.13 9.93 -7.29
C LEU A 297 5.81 9.04 -6.10
N GLY A 298 6.37 9.35 -4.95
CA GLY A 298 6.31 8.49 -3.78
C GLY A 298 7.21 8.99 -2.66
N ILE A 299 7.36 8.19 -1.61
CA ILE A 299 8.10 8.56 -0.40
C ILE A 299 9.22 7.58 -0.15
N VAL A 300 10.39 8.11 0.23
CA VAL A 300 11.46 7.30 0.83
C VAL A 300 11.08 6.99 2.27
N TYR A 301 10.90 5.71 2.56
CA TYR A 301 10.65 5.28 3.92
C TYR A 301 11.95 5.35 4.75
N PRO A 302 11.93 5.90 5.98
CA PRO A 302 13.12 6.04 6.79
C PRO A 302 13.86 4.72 7.00
N LYS A 303 15.17 4.71 6.76
CA LYS A 303 16.05 3.58 7.07
C LYS A 303 16.06 3.28 8.58
N ASP A 304 16.05 4.33 9.39
CA ASP A 304 15.84 4.28 10.82
C ASP A 304 14.54 5.03 11.18
N ASP A 305 13.50 4.27 11.54
CA ASP A 305 12.20 4.77 11.95
C ASP A 305 12.05 4.84 13.48
N ARG A 306 13.12 4.55 14.23
CA ARG A 306 13.12 4.73 15.68
C ARG A 306 12.88 6.20 15.98
N ARG A 307 11.95 6.46 16.90
CA ARG A 307 11.61 7.81 17.35
C ARG A 307 11.10 8.75 16.26
N LEU A 308 10.52 8.20 15.17
CA LEU A 308 9.88 8.96 14.09
C LEU A 308 8.90 10.06 14.57
N PHE A 309 8.31 9.88 15.76
CA PHE A 309 7.37 10.82 16.37
C PHE A 309 7.98 11.73 17.48
N GLU A 310 9.31 11.75 17.67
CA GLU A 310 9.97 12.58 18.70
C GLU A 310 10.01 14.07 18.33
N ASP A 311 10.20 14.41 17.05
CA ASP A 311 10.26 15.81 16.56
C ASP A 311 8.95 16.59 16.73
N THR A 312 7.85 15.91 17.08
CA THR A 312 6.53 16.53 17.25
C THR A 312 6.31 17.12 18.65
N ILE A 313 7.22 16.93 19.62
CA ILE A 313 6.99 17.31 21.04
C ILE A 313 7.88 18.50 21.49
N VAL A 314 8.58 19.18 20.59
CA VAL A 314 9.42 20.33 20.96
C VAL A 314 9.09 21.56 20.12
N SER A 315 8.11 22.34 20.58
CA SER A 315 8.15 23.81 20.58
C SER A 315 7.07 24.37 21.49
#